data_AF-A0A7W1SPG8-F1
#
_entry.id   AF-A0A7W1SPG8-F1
#
_cell.length_a   1.000
_cell.length_b   1.000
_cell.length_c   1.000
_cell.angle_alpha   90.00
_cell.angle_beta   90.00
_cell.angle_gamma   90.00
#
_symmetry.space_group_name_H-M   'P 1'
#
loop_
_entity.id
_entity.type
_entity.pdbx_description
1 polymer ?
#
loop_
_entity_poly.entity_id
_entity_poly.type
_entity_poly.pdbx_seq_one_letter_code
_entity_poly.pdbx_strand_id
1 'polypeptide(L)'
;MDEQEMLQEAIAEEEKEIEEFTGLAKVSKGKKSHPKQLANNIFHIVKVGRSVNVNAWKQICIGSDFDGMIRPINDVLTASHFNNLREILASNIKKYAGKAGVPVKAGDVSKIVNDIMLENALKFLKKNFI
;
A
#
# COMPACT_ATOMS: atom_id res chain seq x y z
N MET A 1 16.40 -20.47 -23.85
CA MET A 1 15.68 -19.91 -22.71
C MET A 1 15.41 -18.46 -23.06
N ASP A 2 14.14 -18.10 -23.17
CA ASP A 2 13.69 -16.76 -23.56
C ASP A 2 13.83 -15.78 -22.37
N GLU A 3 13.95 -14.48 -22.62
CA GLU A 3 14.11 -13.45 -21.58
C GLU A 3 12.89 -13.42 -20.63
N GLN A 4 11.70 -13.65 -21.18
CA GLN A 4 10.46 -13.82 -20.42
C GLN A 4 10.51 -15.05 -19.50
N GLU A 5 11.14 -16.14 -19.94
CA GLU A 5 11.25 -17.39 -19.21
C GLU A 5 12.20 -17.24 -18.01
N MET A 6 13.34 -16.55 -18.20
CA MET A 6 14.27 -16.24 -17.11
C MET A 6 13.66 -15.32 -16.04
N LEU A 7 12.85 -14.34 -16.46
CA LEU A 7 12.15 -13.44 -15.54
C LEU A 7 11.12 -14.20 -14.68
N GLN A 8 10.39 -15.15 -15.27
CA GLN A 8 9.44 -15.97 -14.53
C GLN A 8 10.13 -16.91 -13.54
N GLU A 9 11.26 -17.52 -13.93
CA GLU A 9 12.06 -18.36 -13.03
C GLU A 9 12.63 -17.57 -11.86
N ALA A 10 13.19 -16.37 -12.10
CA ALA A 10 13.74 -15.51 -11.06
C ALA A 10 12.66 -15.06 -10.04
N ILE A 11 11.46 -14.71 -10.52
CA ILE A 11 10.33 -14.37 -9.64
C ILE A 11 9.91 -15.58 -8.79
N ALA A 12 9.85 -16.77 -9.38
CA ALA A 12 9.43 -17.98 -8.68
C ALA A 12 10.46 -18.43 -7.61
N GLU A 13 11.76 -18.26 -7.87
CA GLU A 13 12.81 -18.50 -6.87
C GLU A 13 12.72 -17.51 -5.71
N GLU A 14 12.52 -16.22 -6.00
CA GLU A 14 12.36 -15.17 -4.99
C GLU A 14 11.12 -15.42 -4.11
N GLU A 15 9.98 -15.78 -4.71
CA GLU A 15 8.75 -16.13 -3.98
C GLU A 15 8.97 -17.31 -3.02
N LYS A 16 9.73 -18.32 -3.44
CA LYS A 16 10.00 -19.52 -2.65
C LYS A 16 10.91 -19.23 -1.44
N GLU A 17 11.97 -18.43 -1.63
CA GLU A 17 12.81 -17.96 -0.52
C GLU A 17 12.00 -17.15 0.50
N ILE A 18 11.09 -16.32 0.02
CA ILE A 18 10.24 -15.49 0.89
C ILE A 18 9.27 -16.36 1.69
N GLU A 19 8.65 -17.37 1.10
CA GLU A 19 7.78 -18.29 1.84
C GLU A 19 8.54 -19.03 2.95
N GLU A 20 9.76 -19.46 2.67
CA GLU A 20 10.63 -20.15 3.61
C GLU A 20 11.10 -19.21 4.74
N PHE A 21 11.48 -17.98 4.40
CA PHE A 21 11.94 -16.96 5.34
C PHE A 21 10.81 -16.42 6.24
N THR A 22 9.62 -16.19 5.68
CA THR A 22 8.51 -15.54 6.40
C THR A 22 7.65 -16.50 7.21
N GLY A 23 7.72 -17.82 6.94
CA GLY A 23 6.96 -18.84 7.67
C GLY A 23 5.44 -18.65 7.61
N LEU A 24 4.93 -17.97 6.58
CA LEU A 24 3.53 -17.50 6.48
C LEU A 24 2.48 -18.63 6.50
N ALA A 25 2.86 -19.87 6.15
CA ALA A 25 1.99 -21.05 6.22
C ALA A 25 1.41 -21.33 7.63
N LYS A 26 2.00 -20.77 8.71
CA LYS A 26 1.60 -21.03 10.10
C LYS A 26 0.91 -19.84 10.80
N VAL A 27 0.48 -18.81 10.08
CA VAL A 27 -0.18 -17.67 10.72
C VAL A 27 -1.67 -17.95 10.97
N SER A 28 -1.91 -18.51 12.16
CA SER A 28 -3.21 -18.80 12.76
C SER A 28 -4.23 -17.66 12.66
N LYS A 29 -5.47 -18.04 12.34
CA LYS A 29 -6.71 -17.28 12.44
C LYS A 29 -6.74 -16.43 13.73
N GLY A 30 -6.45 -15.14 13.63
CA GLY A 30 -6.44 -14.22 14.77
C GLY A 30 -5.66 -12.90 14.58
N LYS A 31 -4.84 -12.75 13.54
CA LYS A 31 -4.01 -11.54 13.36
C LYS A 31 -4.78 -10.35 12.76
N LYS A 32 -4.55 -9.16 13.32
CA LYS A 32 -4.94 -7.87 12.72
C LYS A 32 -4.38 -7.77 11.29
N SER A 33 -5.26 -7.73 10.29
CA SER A 33 -4.88 -7.54 8.88
C SER A 33 -3.97 -6.31 8.69
N HIS A 34 -2.71 -6.50 8.28
CA HIS A 34 -1.76 -5.42 7.98
C HIS A 34 -2.34 -4.41 6.98
N PRO A 35 -3.03 -4.83 5.90
CA PRO A 35 -3.76 -3.93 5.01
C PRO A 35 -4.74 -2.97 5.70
N LYS A 36 -5.52 -3.47 6.67
CA LYS A 36 -6.47 -2.65 7.42
C LYS A 36 -5.73 -1.62 8.30
N GLN A 37 -4.59 -1.98 8.85
CA GLN A 37 -3.78 -1.07 9.66
C GLN A 37 -3.20 0.07 8.81
N LEU A 38 -2.67 -0.24 7.62
CA LEU A 38 -2.24 0.78 6.67
C LEU A 38 -3.38 1.76 6.33
N ALA A 39 -4.57 1.24 6.00
CA ALA A 39 -5.74 2.08 5.73
C ALA A 39 -6.14 2.94 6.94
N ASN A 40 -6.08 2.40 8.15
CA ASN A 40 -6.36 3.16 9.38
C ASN A 40 -5.36 4.30 9.59
N ASN A 41 -4.08 4.08 9.32
CA ASN A 41 -3.06 5.13 9.40
C ASN A 41 -3.34 6.25 8.39
N ILE A 42 -3.70 5.89 7.15
CA ILE A 42 -4.12 6.85 6.12
C ILE A 42 -5.33 7.67 6.61
N PHE A 43 -6.36 7.03 7.15
CA PHE A 43 -7.53 7.75 7.69
C PHE A 43 -7.17 8.66 8.85
N HIS A 44 -6.25 8.24 9.72
CA HIS A 44 -5.78 9.06 10.83
C HIS A 44 -5.06 10.32 10.33
N ILE A 45 -4.14 10.20 9.37
CA ILE A 45 -3.46 11.35 8.75
C ILE A 45 -4.49 12.32 8.16
N VAL A 46 -5.51 11.80 7.47
CA VAL A 46 -6.57 12.63 6.89
C VAL A 46 -7.38 13.35 7.96
N LYS A 47 -7.70 12.71 9.08
CA LYS A 47 -8.39 13.36 10.21
C LYS A 47 -7.57 14.49 10.81
N VAL A 48 -6.28 14.25 11.04
CA VAL A 48 -5.37 15.27 11.57
C VAL A 48 -5.26 16.44 10.61
N GLY A 49 -5.14 16.17 9.30
CA GLY A 49 -5.18 17.20 8.27
C GLY A 49 -6.46 18.04 8.34
N ARG A 50 -7.63 17.41 8.46
CA ARG A 50 -8.90 18.11 8.62
C ARG A 50 -8.95 19.00 9.87
N SER A 51 -8.42 18.54 11.01
CA SER A 51 -8.41 19.35 12.23
C SER A 51 -7.52 20.59 12.14
N VAL A 52 -6.58 20.63 11.19
CA VAL A 52 -5.71 21.79 10.91
C VAL A 52 -6.02 22.46 9.58
N ASN A 53 -7.20 22.20 8.99
CA ASN A 53 -7.66 22.77 7.73
C ASN A 53 -6.75 22.49 6.51
N VAL A 54 -6.15 21.30 6.46
CA VAL A 54 -5.29 20.81 5.38
C VAL A 54 -5.93 19.62 4.66
N ASN A 55 -5.92 19.64 3.32
CA ASN A 55 -6.34 18.50 2.53
C ASN A 55 -5.24 17.43 2.45
N ALA A 56 -5.11 16.65 3.52
CA ALA A 56 -4.07 15.64 3.67
C ALA A 56 -4.12 14.50 2.62
N TRP A 57 -5.24 14.27 1.94
CA TRP A 57 -5.28 13.32 0.80
C TRP A 57 -4.29 13.65 -0.31
N LYS A 58 -3.84 14.91 -0.39
CA LYS A 58 -2.87 15.41 -1.39
C LYS A 58 -1.42 15.40 -0.91
N GLN A 59 -1.16 14.86 0.26
CA GLN A 59 0.15 14.92 0.92
C GLN A 59 0.66 13.54 1.37
N ILE A 60 -0.12 12.49 1.12
CA ILE A 60 0.25 11.12 1.51
C ILE A 60 0.89 10.42 0.30
N CYS A 61 2.00 9.72 0.53
CA CYS A 61 2.59 8.77 -0.39
C CYS A 61 2.95 7.47 0.34
N ILE A 62 3.29 6.42 -0.42
CA ILE A 62 3.80 5.17 0.14
C ILE A 62 5.33 5.18 0.07
N GLY A 63 5.98 5.07 1.22
CA GLY A 63 7.36 4.61 1.33
C GLY A 63 7.32 3.18 1.82
N SER A 64 7.63 2.21 0.95
CA SER A 64 7.48 0.79 1.26
C SER A 64 8.53 0.30 2.24
N ASP A 65 9.71 0.91 2.28
CA ASP A 65 10.87 0.40 3.02
C ASP A 65 11.15 -1.08 2.66
N PHE A 66 11.08 -1.39 1.36
CA PHE A 66 11.56 -2.66 0.82
C PHE A 66 13.04 -2.84 1.21
N ASP A 67 13.43 -4.09 1.50
CA ASP A 67 14.76 -4.48 1.99
C ASP A 67 15.13 -3.95 3.40
N GLY A 68 14.27 -3.15 4.05
CA GLY A 68 14.45 -2.63 5.40
C GLY A 68 13.56 -3.25 6.49
N MET A 69 12.40 -3.80 6.12
CA MET A 69 11.42 -4.32 7.09
C MET A 69 11.49 -5.83 7.35
N ILE A 70 11.54 -6.22 8.63
CA ILE A 70 11.46 -7.62 9.08
C ILE A 70 10.03 -8.20 8.91
N ARG A 71 8.98 -7.36 8.91
CA ARG A 71 7.57 -7.79 8.79
C ARG A 71 6.77 -6.92 7.82
N PRO A 72 6.84 -7.20 6.52
CA PRO A 72 6.07 -6.46 5.52
C PRO A 72 4.55 -6.63 5.67
N ILE A 73 3.81 -5.81 4.94
CA ILE A 73 2.36 -5.96 4.80
C ILE A 73 2.10 -7.33 4.16
N ASN A 74 1.23 -8.13 4.77
CA ASN A 74 0.83 -9.40 4.18
C ASN A 74 0.34 -9.16 2.75
N ASP A 75 0.76 -10.01 1.80
CA ASP A 75 0.42 -9.93 0.38
C ASP A 75 1.16 -8.83 -0.42
N VAL A 76 2.09 -8.09 0.21
CA VAL A 76 2.99 -7.12 -0.45
C VAL A 76 4.41 -7.29 0.11
N LEU A 77 5.06 -8.37 -0.31
CA LEU A 77 6.36 -8.79 0.24
C LEU A 77 7.54 -8.16 -0.52
N THR A 78 7.37 -7.94 -1.82
CA THR A 78 8.41 -7.41 -2.72
C THR A 78 7.83 -6.30 -3.60
N ALA A 79 8.71 -5.65 -4.37
CA ALA A 79 8.33 -4.62 -5.32
C ALA A 79 7.38 -5.13 -6.43
N SER A 80 7.49 -6.39 -6.84
CA SER A 80 6.59 -6.99 -7.85
C SER A 80 5.14 -7.02 -7.38
N HIS A 81 4.92 -7.16 -6.07
CA HIS A 81 3.59 -7.16 -5.44
C HIS A 81 2.98 -5.77 -5.25
N PHE A 82 3.69 -4.69 -5.60
CA PHE A 82 3.21 -3.33 -5.33
C PHE A 82 1.93 -2.97 -6.08
N ASN A 83 1.65 -3.64 -7.21
CA ASN A 83 0.37 -3.52 -7.91
C ASN A 83 -0.81 -4.04 -7.06
N ASN A 84 -0.62 -5.10 -6.29
CA ASN A 84 -1.65 -5.65 -5.40
C ASN A 84 -2.03 -4.63 -4.31
N LEU A 85 -1.07 -3.83 -3.85
CA LEU A 85 -1.31 -2.79 -2.85
C LEU A 85 -2.38 -1.79 -3.31
N ARG A 86 -2.44 -1.49 -4.61
CA ARG A 86 -3.46 -0.59 -5.17
C ARG A 86 -4.87 -1.12 -4.93
N GLU A 87 -5.10 -2.39 -5.24
CA GLU A 87 -6.40 -3.04 -5.09
C GLU A 87 -6.78 -3.19 -3.61
N ILE A 88 -5.79 -3.57 -2.80
CA ILE A 88 -5.92 -3.68 -1.35
C ILE A 88 -6.35 -2.34 -0.74
N LEU A 89 -5.68 -1.24 -1.11
CA LEU A 89 -6.04 0.11 -0.63
C LEU A 89 -7.43 0.52 -1.11
N ALA A 90 -7.76 0.29 -2.38
CA ALA A 90 -9.08 0.63 -2.91
C ALA A 90 -10.21 -0.10 -2.16
N SER A 91 -10.02 -1.40 -1.91
CA SER A 91 -10.96 -2.24 -1.16
C SER A 91 -11.12 -1.76 0.28
N ASN A 92 -10.01 -1.50 0.98
CA ASN A 92 -10.04 -1.03 2.36
C ASN A 92 -10.64 0.38 2.50
N ILE A 93 -10.33 1.30 1.59
CA ILE A 93 -10.92 2.65 1.58
C ILE A 93 -12.43 2.56 1.40
N LYS A 94 -12.92 1.82 0.39
CA LYS A 94 -14.37 1.62 0.17
C LYS A 94 -15.06 1.05 1.41
N LYS A 95 -14.43 0.06 2.05
CA LYS A 95 -15.04 -0.68 3.16
C LYS A 95 -15.02 0.07 4.49
N TYR A 96 -13.99 0.87 4.76
CA TYR A 96 -13.73 1.38 6.11
C TYR A 96 -13.72 2.90 6.24
N ALA A 97 -13.61 3.68 5.16
CA ALA A 97 -13.49 5.14 5.24
C ALA A 97 -14.67 5.80 5.98
N GLY A 98 -15.91 5.39 5.69
CA GLY A 98 -17.11 5.87 6.38
C GLY A 98 -17.12 5.51 7.87
N LYS A 99 -16.77 4.26 8.22
CA LYS A 99 -16.65 3.79 9.63
C LYS A 99 -15.56 4.53 10.39
N ALA A 100 -14.52 4.95 9.68
CA ALA A 100 -13.45 5.76 10.23
C ALA A 100 -13.85 7.24 10.37
N GLY A 101 -15.04 7.70 9.96
CA GLY A 101 -15.40 9.13 9.99
C GLY A 101 -14.70 9.97 8.92
N VAL A 102 -14.20 9.32 7.87
CA VAL A 102 -13.57 9.94 6.71
C VAL A 102 -14.35 9.54 5.46
N PRO A 103 -15.61 10.00 5.28
CA PRO A 103 -16.42 9.55 4.16
C PRO A 103 -15.75 9.93 2.83
N VAL A 104 -15.75 8.98 1.91
CA VAL A 104 -15.19 9.09 0.55
C VAL A 104 -16.28 8.66 -0.43
N LYS A 105 -16.49 9.41 -1.51
CA LYS A 105 -17.44 9.03 -2.55
C LYS A 105 -16.85 7.87 -3.35
N ALA A 106 -17.70 6.91 -3.74
CA ALA A 106 -17.25 5.72 -4.46
C ALA A 106 -16.44 6.04 -5.74
N GLY A 107 -16.85 7.07 -6.49
CA GLY A 107 -16.17 7.54 -7.69
C GLY A 107 -14.77 8.14 -7.45
N ASP A 108 -14.47 8.58 -6.23
CA ASP A 108 -13.19 9.22 -5.91
C ASP A 108 -12.11 8.21 -5.49
N VAL A 109 -12.49 6.97 -5.18
CA VAL A 109 -11.57 5.98 -4.58
C VAL A 109 -10.37 5.71 -5.48
N SER A 110 -10.60 5.42 -6.77
CA SER A 110 -9.51 5.11 -7.71
C SER A 110 -8.53 6.28 -7.83
N LYS A 111 -9.06 7.51 -7.84
CA LYS A 111 -8.26 8.73 -7.88
C LYS A 111 -7.47 8.94 -6.60
N ILE A 112 -8.08 8.74 -5.43
CA ILE A 112 -7.39 8.84 -4.13
C ILE A 112 -6.24 7.83 -4.05
N VAL A 113 -6.50 6.58 -4.46
CA VAL A 113 -5.45 5.56 -4.47
C VAL A 113 -4.34 5.93 -5.45
N ASN A 114 -4.67 6.44 -6.64
CA ASN A 114 -3.63 6.90 -7.57
C ASN A 114 -2.83 8.09 -7.02
N ASP A 115 -3.52 9.01 -6.34
CA ASP A 115 -2.88 10.15 -5.69
C ASP A 115 -1.84 9.68 -4.65
N ILE A 116 -2.21 8.68 -3.82
CA ILE A 116 -1.34 8.09 -2.78
C ILE A 116 -0.20 7.26 -3.38
N MET A 117 -0.48 6.44 -4.39
CA MET A 117 0.50 5.52 -4.97
C MET A 117 1.55 6.23 -5.84
N LEU A 118 1.24 7.42 -6.39
CA LEU A 118 2.13 8.08 -7.35
C LEU A 118 2.03 9.61 -7.34
N GLU A 119 0.84 10.18 -7.61
CA GLU A 119 0.76 11.59 -8.03
C GLU A 119 1.24 12.57 -6.97
N ASN A 120 0.99 12.30 -5.68
CA ASN A 120 1.40 13.20 -4.61
C ASN A 120 2.93 13.28 -4.52
N ALA A 121 3.62 12.13 -4.57
CA ALA A 121 5.08 12.08 -4.57
C ALA A 121 5.66 12.74 -5.83
N LEU A 122 5.09 12.42 -7.00
CA LEU A 122 5.54 13.02 -8.27
C LEU A 122 5.38 14.55 -8.28
N LYS A 123 4.26 15.07 -7.77
CA LYS A 123 4.04 16.53 -7.64
C LYS A 123 5.02 17.17 -6.67
N PHE A 124 5.35 16.48 -5.58
CA PHE A 124 6.36 16.96 -4.64
C PHE A 124 7.74 17.05 -5.32
N LEU A 125 8.14 16.02 -6.08
CA LEU A 125 9.41 16.03 -6.81
C LEU A 125 9.46 17.17 -7.84
N LYS A 126 8.44 17.31 -8.68
CA LYS A 126 8.30 18.38 -9.69
C LYS A 126 8.20 19.81 -9.14
N LYS A 127 7.97 19.95 -7.84
CA LYS A 127 7.89 21.28 -7.21
C LYS A 127 9.23 21.68 -6.61
N ASN A 128 10.02 20.71 -6.14
CA ASN A 128 11.16 20.98 -5.28
C ASN A 128 12.51 20.56 -5.88
N PHE A 129 12.52 19.67 -6.88
CA PHE A 129 13.76 19.05 -7.38
C PHE A 129 13.87 18.99 -8.91
N ILE A 130 12.74 18.90 -9.62
CA ILE A 130 12.66 18.89 -11.09
C ILE A 130 11.87 20.13 -11.51
#